data_AF-A0A841JRC8-F1
#
_entry.id   AF-A0A841JRC8-F1
#
_cell.length_a   1.000
_cell.length_b   1.000
_cell.length_c   1.000
_cell.angle_alpha   90.00
_cell.angle_beta   90.00
_cell.angle_gamma   90.00
#
_symmetry.space_group_name_H-M   'P 1'
#
loop_
_entity.id
_entity.type
_entity.pdbx_description
1 polymer ?
#
loop_
_entity_poly.entity_id
_entity_poly.type
_entity_poly.pdbx_seq_one_letter_code
_entity_poly.pdbx_strand_id
1 'polypeptide(L)'
;MLDQEERDLLPDGFSSGPIPEDTVLLPLQADRVSTPFRRAVIGRRDRALFPMIRPGSVLKVDVRKKAIASPKEWTNEFDRPIYLLQNRKGLVSGWCELDKDGQWLTLITHNLSRVISERWRYKQDVEVVGRAVAVAHRLTPFENESSKRAGLTHQ
;
A
#
# COMPACT_ATOMS: atom_id res chain seq x y z
N MET A 1 -20.33 -3.34 19.40
CA MET A 1 -19.54 -4.57 19.26
C MET A 1 -18.81 -4.42 17.94
N LEU A 2 -17.49 -4.29 17.92
CA LEU A 2 -16.73 -4.23 16.65
C LEU A 2 -16.95 -5.55 15.92
N ASP A 3 -17.26 -5.49 14.63
CA ASP A 3 -17.46 -6.70 13.84
C ASP A 3 -16.16 -7.52 13.85
N GLN A 4 -16.27 -8.85 13.83
CA GLN A 4 -15.10 -9.74 13.85
C GLN A 4 -14.11 -9.41 12.71
N GLU A 5 -14.60 -8.85 11.60
CA GLU A 5 -13.77 -8.36 10.50
C GLU A 5 -12.86 -7.18 10.86
N GLU A 6 -13.26 -6.32 11.80
CA GLU A 6 -12.50 -5.15 12.24
C GLU A 6 -11.41 -5.53 13.25
N ARG A 7 -11.67 -6.56 14.07
CA ARG A 7 -10.70 -7.15 15.01
C ARG A 7 -9.46 -7.72 14.33
N ASP A 8 -9.63 -8.20 13.10
CA ASP A 8 -8.59 -8.85 12.34
C ASP A 8 -7.89 -7.92 11.33
N LEU A 9 -8.03 -6.60 11.46
CA LEU A 9 -7.33 -5.68 10.56
C LEU A 9 -5.81 -5.79 10.73
N LEU A 10 -5.33 -5.94 11.96
CA LEU A 10 -3.91 -5.94 12.30
C LEU A 10 -3.34 -7.37 12.36
N PRO A 11 -2.16 -7.62 11.78
CA PRO A 11 -1.45 -8.88 12.01
C PRO A 11 -0.89 -8.96 13.44
N ASP A 12 -0.60 -10.18 13.88
CA ASP A 12 0.15 -10.40 15.11
C ASP A 12 1.50 -9.71 15.07
N GLY A 13 1.90 -9.10 16.19
CA GLY A 13 3.14 -8.32 16.25
C GLY A 13 3.12 -7.07 15.38
N PHE A 14 1.97 -6.56 14.94
CA PHE A 14 1.88 -5.35 14.11
C PHE A 14 2.66 -4.16 14.67
N SER A 15 2.78 -4.00 15.98
CA SER A 15 3.48 -2.86 16.58
C SER A 15 4.98 -3.10 16.81
N SER A 16 5.43 -4.35 16.92
CA SER A 16 6.79 -4.72 17.36
C SER A 16 7.59 -5.53 16.35
N GLY A 17 6.92 -6.18 15.39
CA GLY A 17 7.56 -7.01 14.37
C GLY A 17 8.33 -6.18 13.33
N PRO A 18 9.28 -6.80 12.61
CA PRO A 18 10.05 -6.11 11.57
C PRO A 18 9.14 -5.62 10.45
N ILE A 19 9.45 -4.44 9.90
CA ILE A 19 8.81 -3.95 8.66
C ILE A 19 9.48 -4.68 7.48
N PRO A 20 8.71 -5.35 6.60
CA PRO A 20 9.26 -6.03 5.43
C PRO A 20 9.89 -5.03 4.46
N GLU A 21 10.93 -5.45 3.73
CA GLU A 21 11.58 -4.59 2.74
C GLU A 21 10.62 -4.20 1.60
N ASP A 22 9.91 -5.19 1.06
CA ASP A 22 8.94 -5.04 -0.01
C ASP A 22 7.51 -5.17 0.53
N THR A 23 6.54 -4.58 -0.16
CA THR A 23 5.12 -4.73 0.21
C THR A 23 4.70 -6.19 0.03
N VAL A 24 4.00 -6.75 1.02
CA VAL A 24 3.61 -8.17 1.03
C VAL A 24 2.13 -8.35 1.33
N LEU A 25 1.52 -9.35 0.69
CA LEU A 25 0.20 -9.83 1.08
C LEU A 25 0.31 -10.75 2.29
N LEU A 26 -0.55 -10.51 3.28
CA LEU A 26 -0.68 -11.43 4.40
C LEU A 26 -1.51 -12.66 3.99
N PRO A 27 -1.21 -13.84 4.58
CA PRO A 27 -2.01 -15.03 4.38
C PRO A 27 -3.48 -14.80 4.73
N LEU A 28 -4.36 -15.46 3.96
CA LEU A 28 -5.75 -15.63 4.39
C LEU A 28 -5.75 -16.55 5.60
N GLN A 29 -6.43 -16.16 6.68
CA GLN A 29 -6.59 -17.05 7.83
C GLN A 29 -7.46 -18.24 7.42
N ALA A 30 -7.00 -19.45 7.73
CA ALA A 30 -7.55 -20.71 7.22
C ALA A 30 -9.00 -20.98 7.65
N ASP A 31 -9.48 -20.27 8.66
CA ASP A 31 -10.83 -20.38 9.21
C ASP A 31 -11.86 -19.46 8.52
N ARG A 32 -11.44 -18.63 7.56
CA ARG A 32 -12.31 -17.64 6.93
C ARG A 32 -13.01 -18.16 5.67
N VAL A 33 -14.35 -18.15 5.73
CA VAL A 33 -15.26 -18.13 4.57
C VAL A 33 -14.75 -17.11 3.57
N SER A 34 -14.73 -17.44 2.27
CA SER A 34 -14.24 -16.65 1.13
C SER A 34 -14.55 -15.14 1.23
N THR A 35 -13.72 -14.37 1.96
CA THR A 35 -13.86 -12.92 1.99
C THR A 35 -13.13 -12.34 0.78
N PRO A 36 -13.68 -11.30 0.14
CA PRO A 36 -12.99 -10.59 -0.92
C PRO A 36 -11.88 -9.67 -0.38
N PHE A 37 -11.62 -9.71 0.92
CA PHE A 37 -10.69 -8.80 1.57
C PHE A 37 -9.34 -9.48 1.79
N ARG A 38 -8.31 -8.82 1.28
CA ARG A 38 -6.92 -9.16 1.56
C ARG A 38 -6.30 -8.10 2.45
N ARG A 39 -5.25 -8.48 3.16
CA ARG A 39 -4.44 -7.55 3.94
C ARG A 39 -3.06 -7.47 3.32
N ALA A 40 -2.50 -6.28 3.23
CA ALA A 40 -1.14 -6.05 2.76
C ALA A 40 -0.36 -5.21 3.78
N VAL A 41 0.89 -5.55 4.02
CA VAL A 41 1.82 -4.72 4.82
C VAL A 41 2.68 -3.92 3.84
N ILE A 42 2.66 -2.60 3.98
CA ILE A 42 3.48 -1.69 3.17
C ILE A 42 4.96 -1.88 3.51
N GLY A 43 5.78 -2.15 2.51
CA GLY A 43 7.22 -2.37 2.69
C GLY A 43 8.01 -1.10 2.93
N ARG A 44 9.27 -1.23 3.33
CA ARG A 44 10.23 -0.11 3.48
C ARG A 44 10.44 0.67 2.18
N ARG A 45 10.44 -0.04 1.04
CA ARG A 45 10.67 0.55 -0.30
C ARG A 45 9.42 1.15 -0.92
N ASP A 46 8.24 0.77 -0.46
CA ASP A 46 6.97 1.32 -0.94
C ASP A 46 6.71 2.68 -0.28
N ARG A 47 7.24 3.72 -0.92
CA ARG A 47 7.19 5.10 -0.44
C ARG A 47 6.33 6.00 -1.31
N ALA A 48 5.63 5.45 -2.30
CA ALA A 48 4.87 6.23 -3.28
C ALA A 48 3.85 7.17 -2.62
N LEU A 49 3.24 6.75 -1.52
CA LEU A 49 2.26 7.55 -0.76
C LEU A 49 2.81 8.16 0.53
N PHE A 50 4.13 8.12 0.78
CA PHE A 50 4.71 8.72 1.98
C PHE A 50 4.57 10.27 1.95
N PRO A 51 4.22 10.94 3.06
CA PRO A 51 4.00 10.42 4.41
C PRO A 51 2.56 9.99 4.74
N MET A 52 1.61 10.15 3.81
CA MET A 52 0.20 9.80 4.03
C MET A 52 0.04 8.31 4.36
N ILE A 53 0.72 7.42 3.62
CA ILE A 53 0.84 6.00 3.95
C ILE A 53 2.31 5.68 4.23
N ARG A 54 2.61 5.27 5.45
CA ARG A 54 3.98 4.99 5.89
C ARG A 54 4.35 3.52 5.72
N PRO A 55 5.63 3.21 5.48
CA PRO A 55 6.14 1.85 5.63
C PRO A 55 5.69 1.20 6.95
N GLY A 56 5.32 -0.07 6.89
CA GLY A 56 4.75 -0.85 8.00
C GLY A 56 3.26 -0.65 8.22
N SER A 57 2.59 0.24 7.48
CA SER A 57 1.11 0.34 7.53
C SER A 57 0.47 -0.92 6.95
N VAL A 58 -0.74 -1.24 7.41
CA VAL A 58 -1.55 -2.35 6.86
C VAL A 58 -2.71 -1.79 6.06
N LEU A 59 -2.88 -2.27 4.83
CA LEU A 59 -4.04 -2.01 3.99
C LEU A 59 -5.02 -3.18 4.06
N LYS A 60 -6.32 -2.90 4.27
CA LYS A 60 -7.42 -3.82 3.90
C LYS A 60 -7.81 -3.53 2.46
N VAL A 61 -7.75 -4.53 1.60
CA VAL A 61 -7.93 -4.41 0.14
C VAL A 61 -9.12 -5.24 -0.30
N ASP A 62 -10.11 -4.63 -0.96
CA ASP A 62 -11.20 -5.36 -1.64
C ASP A 62 -10.74 -5.79 -3.03
N VAL A 63 -10.52 -7.09 -3.23
CA VAL A 63 -9.99 -7.64 -4.49
C VAL A 63 -11.00 -7.67 -5.62
N ARG A 64 -12.28 -7.39 -5.33
CA ARG A 64 -13.31 -7.24 -6.37
C ARG A 64 -13.27 -5.85 -7.00
N LYS A 65 -12.67 -4.87 -6.33
CA LYS A 65 -12.61 -3.47 -6.77
C LYS A 65 -11.31 -3.20 -7.53
N LYS A 66 -11.27 -3.57 -8.82
CA LYS A 66 -10.09 -3.42 -9.68
C LYS A 66 -10.17 -2.27 -10.68
N ALA A 67 -11.34 -1.66 -10.85
CA ALA A 67 -11.51 -0.53 -11.77
C ALA A 67 -10.79 0.72 -11.23
N ILE A 68 -10.01 1.38 -12.11
CA ILE A 68 -9.40 2.67 -11.81
C ILE A 68 -10.47 3.75 -11.91
N ALA A 69 -10.65 4.50 -10.82
CA ALA A 69 -11.61 5.59 -10.76
C ALA A 69 -11.15 6.75 -11.65
N SER A 70 -12.10 7.34 -12.36
CA SER A 70 -11.88 8.57 -13.12
C SER A 70 -11.64 9.76 -12.19
N PRO A 71 -10.93 10.81 -12.64
CA PRO A 71 -10.72 12.03 -11.85
C PRO A 71 -12.00 12.71 -11.36
N LYS A 72 -13.15 12.45 -12.00
CA LYS A 72 -14.45 13.04 -11.62
C LYS A 72 -15.09 12.36 -10.41
N GLU A 73 -14.57 11.22 -9.97
CA GLU A 73 -15.14 10.41 -8.88
C GLU A 73 -14.57 10.76 -7.49
N TRP A 74 -13.64 11.71 -7.39
CA TRP A 74 -13.03 12.16 -6.13
C TRP A 74 -12.85 13.68 -6.12
N THR A 75 -12.94 14.32 -4.94
CA THR A 75 -12.90 15.79 -4.84
C THR A 75 -11.55 16.32 -4.36
N ASN A 76 -10.79 15.48 -3.65
CA ASN A 76 -9.48 15.80 -3.13
C ASN A 76 -8.62 14.52 -3.03
N GLU A 77 -7.37 14.68 -2.61
CA GLU A 77 -6.40 13.60 -2.50
C GLU A 77 -6.76 12.53 -1.45
N PHE A 78 -7.52 12.87 -0.41
CA PHE A 78 -7.99 11.92 0.61
C PHE A 78 -9.15 11.06 0.12
N ASP A 79 -9.98 11.59 -0.77
CA ASP A 79 -11.04 10.84 -1.45
C ASP A 79 -10.48 9.94 -2.55
N ARG A 80 -9.26 10.22 -3.02
CA ARG A 80 -8.68 9.56 -4.16
C ARG A 80 -8.39 8.08 -3.84
N PRO A 81 -8.96 7.14 -4.61
CA PRO A 81 -8.74 5.72 -4.40
C PRO A 81 -7.28 5.29 -4.39
N ILE A 82 -6.88 4.60 -3.32
CA ILE A 82 -5.58 3.93 -3.21
C ILE A 82 -5.74 2.50 -3.71
N TYR A 83 -4.85 2.08 -4.60
CA TYR A 83 -4.82 0.74 -5.17
C TYR A 83 -3.58 -0.01 -4.71
N LEU A 84 -3.72 -1.33 -4.60
CA LEU A 84 -2.58 -2.24 -4.54
C LEU A 84 -2.36 -2.82 -5.93
N LEU A 85 -1.14 -2.68 -6.44
CA LEU A 85 -0.74 -3.12 -7.77
C LEU A 85 0.31 -4.22 -7.65
N GLN A 86 0.27 -5.18 -8.58
CA GLN A 86 1.33 -6.17 -8.78
C GLN A 86 2.00 -5.87 -10.12
N ASN A 87 3.32 -5.66 -10.10
CA ASN A 87 4.14 -5.57 -11.31
C ASN A 87 5.31 -6.57 -11.22
N ARG A 88 6.25 -6.52 -12.17
CA ARG A 88 7.42 -7.44 -12.20
C ARG A 88 8.40 -7.25 -11.04
N LYS A 89 8.43 -6.08 -10.40
CA LYS A 89 9.29 -5.76 -9.26
C LYS A 89 8.66 -6.17 -7.92
N GLY A 90 7.35 -6.40 -7.89
CA GLY A 90 6.62 -6.76 -6.67
C GLY A 90 5.31 -5.99 -6.53
N LEU A 91 4.85 -5.89 -5.28
CA LEU A 91 3.66 -5.14 -4.92
C LEU A 91 4.02 -3.68 -4.65
N VAL A 92 3.14 -2.77 -5.07
CA VAL A 92 3.24 -1.33 -4.77
C VAL A 92 1.86 -0.75 -4.53
N SER A 93 1.76 0.18 -3.59
CA SER A 93 0.54 0.92 -3.31
C SER A 93 0.58 2.33 -3.87
N GLY A 94 -0.54 2.83 -4.36
CA GLY A 94 -0.60 4.22 -4.80
C GLY A 94 -1.89 4.63 -5.45
N TRP A 95 -1.95 5.91 -5.77
CA TRP A 95 -2.98 6.44 -6.63
C TRP A 95 -2.70 6.07 -8.07
N CYS A 96 -3.76 5.86 -8.84
CA CYS A 96 -3.64 5.47 -10.24
C CYS A 96 -4.37 6.47 -11.13
N GLU A 97 -3.85 6.64 -12.34
CA GLU A 97 -4.50 7.34 -13.44
C GLU A 97 -4.32 6.53 -14.72
N LEU A 98 -5.40 6.32 -15.44
CA LEU A 98 -5.34 5.82 -16.81
C LEU A 98 -5.20 7.01 -17.77
N ASP A 99 -4.45 6.80 -18.84
CA ASP A 99 -4.49 7.74 -19.96
C ASP A 99 -5.82 7.70 -20.72
N LYS A 100 -5.99 8.61 -21.67
CA LYS A 100 -7.26 8.80 -22.39
C LYS A 100 -7.77 7.52 -23.08
N ASP A 101 -6.84 6.71 -23.58
CA ASP A 101 -7.14 5.48 -24.32
C ASP A 101 -7.19 4.24 -23.42
N GLY A 102 -6.97 4.41 -22.11
CA GLY A 102 -6.94 3.33 -21.12
C GLY A 102 -5.83 2.30 -21.32
N GLN A 103 -4.80 2.64 -22.11
CA GLN A 103 -3.71 1.73 -22.46
C GLN A 103 -2.58 1.75 -21.43
N TRP A 104 -2.42 2.88 -20.74
CA TRP A 104 -1.34 3.05 -19.79
C TRP A 104 -1.86 3.44 -18.43
N LEU A 105 -1.35 2.77 -17.40
CA LEU A 105 -1.57 3.12 -16.01
C LEU A 105 -0.35 3.86 -15.49
N THR A 106 -0.57 5.04 -14.91
CA THR A 106 0.44 5.82 -14.20
C THR A 106 0.19 5.72 -12.71
N LEU A 107 1.22 5.31 -11.96
CA LEU A 107 1.26 5.42 -10.50
C LEU A 107 1.54 6.87 -10.13
N ILE A 108 0.57 7.53 -9.51
CA ILE A 108 0.75 8.87 -8.99
C ILE A 108 1.26 8.79 -7.56
N THR A 109 2.39 9.44 -7.32
CA THR A 109 3.02 9.51 -6.02
C THR A 109 2.55 10.74 -5.25
N HIS A 110 2.51 10.64 -3.93
CA HIS A 110 2.28 11.79 -3.06
C HIS A 110 3.38 12.84 -3.24
N ASN A 111 3.02 14.13 -3.29
CA ASN A 111 3.96 15.23 -3.60
C ASN A 111 5.16 15.30 -2.65
N LEU A 112 4.99 14.88 -1.38
CA LEU A 112 6.06 14.86 -0.38
C LEU A 112 6.93 13.59 -0.42
N SER A 113 6.59 12.58 -1.22
CA SER A 113 7.31 11.30 -1.23
C SER A 113 8.70 11.38 -1.86
N ARG A 114 8.91 12.33 -2.79
CA ARG A 114 10.08 12.44 -3.70
C ARG A 114 10.31 11.18 -4.56
N VAL A 115 9.37 10.24 -4.57
CA VAL A 115 9.39 9.07 -5.46
C VAL A 115 8.96 9.52 -6.84
N ILE A 116 9.57 8.95 -7.88
CA ILE A 116 9.20 9.25 -9.27
C ILE A 116 8.01 8.38 -9.66
N SER A 117 7.00 8.99 -10.28
CA SER A 117 5.86 8.26 -10.86
C SER A 117 6.32 7.22 -11.87
N GLU A 118 5.76 6.02 -11.79
CA GLU A 118 6.01 4.93 -12.74
C GLU A 118 4.80 4.74 -13.67
N ARG A 119 5.06 4.21 -14.87
CA ARG A 119 4.02 3.98 -15.89
C ARG A 119 4.18 2.59 -16.51
N TRP A 120 3.07 1.89 -16.70
CA TRP A 120 3.02 0.53 -17.24
C TRP A 120 1.90 0.36 -18.25
N ARG A 121 2.02 -0.61 -19.17
CA ARG A 121 0.90 -1.00 -20.03
C ARG A 121 -0.17 -1.69 -19.17
N TYR A 122 -1.38 -1.15 -19.22
CA TYR A 122 -2.45 -1.52 -18.31
C TYR A 122 -3.03 -2.91 -18.63
N LYS A 123 -2.96 -3.83 -17.66
CA LYS A 123 -3.32 -5.25 -17.78
C LYS A 123 -2.33 -6.11 -18.57
N GLN A 124 -1.14 -5.59 -18.92
CA GLN A 124 -0.05 -6.40 -19.50
C GLN A 124 1.19 -6.39 -18.62
N ASP A 125 1.62 -5.20 -18.16
CA ASP A 125 2.83 -5.05 -17.34
C ASP A 125 2.50 -4.83 -15.85
N VAL A 126 1.23 -4.55 -15.54
CA VAL A 126 0.73 -4.34 -14.18
C VAL A 126 -0.68 -4.92 -14.01
N GLU A 127 -0.94 -5.53 -12.87
CA GLU A 127 -2.26 -5.97 -12.43
C GLU A 127 -2.73 -5.13 -11.24
N VAL A 128 -4.00 -4.74 -11.23
CA VAL A 128 -4.65 -4.21 -10.03
C VAL A 128 -5.09 -5.38 -9.15
N VAL A 129 -4.44 -5.54 -7.98
CA VAL A 129 -4.83 -6.54 -6.98
C VAL A 129 -6.18 -6.19 -6.39
N GLY A 130 -6.39 -4.91 -6.08
CA GLY A 130 -7.67 -4.38 -5.60
C GLY A 130 -7.54 -2.95 -5.08
N ARG A 131 -8.63 -2.45 -4.51
CA ARG A 131 -8.72 -1.10 -3.93
C ARG A 131 -8.64 -1.18 -2.41
N ALA A 132 -7.82 -0.33 -1.79
CA ALA A 132 -7.79 -0.17 -0.36
C ALA A 132 -9.15 0.37 0.14
N VAL A 133 -9.66 -0.22 1.22
CA VAL A 133 -10.91 0.17 1.89
C VAL A 133 -10.68 0.57 3.35
N ALA A 134 -9.52 0.24 3.91
CA ALA A 134 -9.06 0.72 5.21
C ALA A 134 -7.53 0.71 5.24
N VAL A 135 -6.97 1.58 6.10
CA VAL A 135 -5.53 1.60 6.44
C VAL A 135 -5.37 1.66 7.95
N ALA A 136 -4.39 0.93 8.46
CA ALA A 136 -3.89 1.08 9.82
C ALA A 136 -2.41 1.47 9.81
N HIS A 137 -2.08 2.57 10.49
CA HIS A 137 -0.71 3.05 10.59
C HIS A 137 0.00 2.51 11.80
N ARG A 138 1.25 2.07 11.60
CA ARG A 138 2.19 1.93 12.70
C ARG A 138 2.66 3.32 13.11
N LEU A 139 2.49 3.68 14.37
CA LEU A 139 2.88 5.00 14.91
C LEU A 139 4.25 4.99 15.61
N THR A 140 4.86 3.83 15.82
CA THR A 140 6.21 3.74 16.35
C THR A 140 7.21 4.32 15.35
N PRO A 141 8.32 4.92 15.82
CA PRO A 141 9.38 5.39 14.94
C PRO A 141 9.85 4.26 14.01
N PHE A 142 9.98 4.58 12.73
CA PHE A 142 10.78 3.76 11.82
C PHE A 142 12.22 3.89 12.31
N GLU A 143 12.91 2.79 12.62
CA GLU A 143 14.36 2.85 12.81
C GLU A 143 14.97 3.41 11.52
N ASN A 144 15.28 4.70 11.55
CA ASN A 144 16.03 5.34 10.50
C ASN A 144 17.40 4.66 10.46
N GLU A 145 17.85 4.22 9.29
CA GLU A 145 19.26 3.85 9.08
C GLU A 145 20.23 4.98 9.49
N SER A 146 19.73 6.22 9.62
CA SER A 146 20.43 7.35 10.22
C SER A 146 20.92 7.09 11.66
N SER A 147 20.24 6.26 12.46
CA SER A 147 20.72 5.88 13.80
C SER A 147 21.87 4.87 13.76
N LYS A 148 22.06 4.12 12.67
CA LYS A 148 23.23 3.24 12.52
C LYS A 148 24.51 4.00 12.15
N ARG A 149 24.40 5.17 11.50
CA ARG A 149 25.56 6.04 11.21
C ARG A 149 25.98 6.91 12.40
N ALA A 150 25.08 7.23 13.32
CA ALA A 150 25.42 8.00 14.52
C ALA A 150 26.15 7.18 15.61
N GLY A 151 26.11 5.84 15.52
CA GLY A 151 26.75 4.94 16.49
C GLY A 151 28.20 4.57 16.20
N LEU A 152 28.82 5.08 15.13
CA LEU A 152 30.21 4.74 14.73
C LEU A 152 31.24 5.85 14.96
N THR A 153 30.89 6.96 15.62
CA THR A 153 31.81 8.12 15.78
C THR A 153 32.25 8.40 17.21
N HIS A 154 32.26 7.40 18.09
CA HIS A 154 32.97 7.50 19.37
C HIS A 154 33.68 6.18 19.70
N GLN A 155 34.86 5.99 19.12
CA GLN A 155 35.99 5.29 19.73
C GLN A 155 37.18 6.23 19.71
#